data_AF-A0A811K802-F1
#
_entry.id   AF-A0A811K802-F1
#
_cell.length_a   1.000
_cell.length_b   1.000
_cell.length_c   1.000
_cell.angle_alpha   90.00
_cell.angle_beta   90.00
_cell.angle_gamma   90.00
#
_symmetry.space_group_name_H-M   'P 1'
#
loop_
_entity.id
_entity.type
_entity.pdbx_description
1 polymer ?
#
loop_
_entity_poly.entity_id
_entity_poly.type
_entity_poly.pdbx_seq_one_letter_code
_entity_poly.pdbx_strand_id
1 'polypeptide(L)'
;MNSERYMPSIFPECDKLKEGYDKCFTTFFQQYVNSEYRHRSLENPCQDLFKRYKSCVEEGLKRDKPFEIDLEEENARHIGIIVSDFSPRSQDILNQKIHTMISGLQELNSLKNKYSDVRVPLEVLDSLDGGKNPQVYTATCLERTLLKNKEVNGKIELYRKLHAKLLEALGEEMPAETILYRQNRNLISSNSEPHNP
;
A
#
# COMPACT_ATOMS: atom_id res chain seq x y z
N MET A 1 -1.93 19.37 2.90
CA MET A 1 -1.02 18.82 3.92
C MET A 1 -0.79 17.35 3.60
N ASN A 2 0.32 17.04 2.93
CA ASN A 2 0.68 15.67 2.53
C ASN A 2 1.07 14.86 3.76
N SER A 3 0.14 14.08 4.32
CA SER A 3 0.54 12.84 4.97
C SER A 3 0.99 11.90 3.86
N GLU A 4 2.30 11.84 3.62
CA GLU A 4 2.90 10.68 2.98
C GLU A 4 2.35 9.44 3.68
N ARG A 5 1.96 8.42 2.92
CA ARG A 5 1.35 7.18 3.43
C ARG A 5 2.38 6.39 4.23
N TYR A 6 2.71 6.89 5.42
CA TYR A 6 3.57 6.23 6.37
C TYR A 6 2.78 5.11 7.03
N MET A 7 3.21 3.88 6.80
CA MET A 7 2.67 2.73 7.51
C MET A 7 3.44 2.61 8.83
N PRO A 8 2.80 2.82 10.00
CA PRO A 8 3.49 2.68 11.27
C PRO A 8 3.94 1.23 11.50
N SER A 9 4.88 1.05 12.41
CA SER A 9 5.28 -0.26 12.92
C SER A 9 4.16 -0.86 13.75
N ILE A 10 4.18 -2.19 13.90
CA ILE A 10 3.28 -2.96 14.76
C ILE A 10 3.37 -2.45 16.21
N PHE A 11 4.56 -2.01 16.61
CA PHE A 11 4.85 -1.46 17.94
C PHE A 11 5.30 0.00 17.82
N PRO A 12 4.63 0.96 18.49
CA PRO A 12 4.95 2.39 18.40
C PRO A 12 6.40 2.74 18.76
N GLU A 13 7.01 2.00 19.70
CA GLU A 13 8.41 2.18 20.07
C GLU A 13 9.39 1.85 18.94
N CYS A 14 8.96 1.04 17.97
CA CYS A 14 9.78 0.65 16.81
C CYS A 14 9.56 1.56 15.59
N ASP A 15 8.65 2.54 15.63
CA ASP A 15 8.31 3.41 14.49
C ASP A 15 9.52 4.17 13.94
N LYS A 16 10.30 4.80 14.82
CA LYS A 16 11.50 5.56 14.38
C LYS A 16 12.53 4.67 13.70
N LEU A 17 12.66 3.41 14.14
CA LEU A 17 13.55 2.43 13.53
C LEU A 17 13.03 2.00 12.15
N LYS A 18 11.71 1.82 12.03
CA LYS A 18 11.03 1.52 10.78
C LYS A 18 11.21 2.65 9.76
N GLU A 19 10.97 3.90 10.15
CA GLU A 19 11.17 5.05 9.27
C GLU A 19 12.59 5.10 8.69
N GLY A 20 13.60 4.87 9.53
CA GLY A 20 14.99 4.84 9.11
C GLY A 20 15.27 3.73 8.09
N TYR A 21 14.73 2.53 8.34
CA TYR A 21 14.85 1.40 7.44
C TYR A 21 14.11 1.63 6.10
N ASP A 22 12.85 2.08 6.14
CA ASP A 22 12.02 2.27 4.94
C ASP A 22 12.60 3.34 4.01
N LYS A 23 13.17 4.43 4.56
CA LYS A 23 13.88 5.46 3.79
C LYS A 23 15.10 4.89 3.07
N CYS A 24 15.90 4.09 3.75
CA CYS A 24 17.05 3.40 3.16
C CYS A 24 16.59 2.43 2.06
N PHE A 25 15.62 1.57 2.39
CA PHE A 25 15.11 0.53 1.50
C PHE A 25 14.52 1.12 0.22
N THR A 26 13.72 2.19 0.30
CA THR A 26 13.11 2.83 -0.87
C THR A 26 14.16 3.34 -1.84
N THR A 27 15.23 3.96 -1.31
CA THR A 27 16.35 4.47 -2.10
C THR A 27 17.15 3.33 -2.74
N PHE A 28 17.50 2.32 -1.95
CA PHE A 28 18.23 1.15 -2.41
C PHE A 28 17.45 0.35 -3.47
N PHE A 29 16.16 0.13 -3.25
CA PHE A 29 15.29 -0.65 -4.14
C PHE A 29 15.14 0.00 -5.51
N GLN A 30 15.00 1.33 -5.56
CA GLN A 30 14.96 2.08 -6.83
C GLN A 30 16.25 1.89 -7.64
N GLN A 31 17.41 1.90 -6.97
CA GLN A 31 18.71 1.68 -7.62
C GLN A 31 18.89 0.23 -8.06
N TYR A 32 18.42 -0.73 -7.26
CA TYR A 32 18.51 -2.17 -7.54
C TYR A 32 17.69 -2.59 -8.77
N VAL A 33 16.51 -2.00 -8.98
CA VAL A 33 15.60 -2.36 -10.09
C VAL A 33 16.05 -1.75 -11.44
N ASN A 34 16.85 -0.68 -11.42
CA ASN A 34 17.35 -0.04 -12.64
C ASN A 34 18.40 -0.91 -13.35
N SER A 35 18.24 -1.09 -14.67
CA SER A 35 19.03 -2.02 -15.49
C SER A 35 20.52 -1.67 -15.62
N GLU A 36 20.93 -0.42 -15.35
CA GLU A 36 22.32 0.04 -15.44
C GLU A 36 23.20 -0.40 -14.26
N TYR A 37 22.62 -0.90 -13.16
CA TYR A 37 23.33 -1.15 -11.91
C TYR A 37 23.25 -2.61 -11.41
N ARG A 38 22.96 -3.56 -12.31
CA ARG A 38 22.74 -4.97 -11.95
C ARG A 38 23.90 -5.68 -11.21
N HIS A 39 25.11 -5.10 -11.13
CA HIS A 39 26.28 -5.83 -10.63
C HIS A 39 27.27 -5.03 -9.75
N ARG A 40 26.86 -4.00 -9.00
CA ARG A 40 27.83 -3.24 -8.16
C ARG A 40 27.61 -3.24 -6.64
N SER A 41 26.53 -3.80 -6.12
CA SER A 41 26.31 -3.93 -4.67
C SER A 41 26.20 -5.40 -4.27
N LEU A 42 27.31 -5.96 -3.78
CA LEU A 42 27.34 -7.31 -3.19
C LEU A 42 26.68 -7.34 -1.79
N GLU A 43 26.51 -6.17 -1.16
CA GLU A 43 25.94 -6.02 0.17
C GLU A 43 24.76 -5.04 0.20
N ASN A 44 23.76 -5.38 1.01
CA ASN A 44 22.59 -4.55 1.27
C ASN A 44 22.95 -3.44 2.27
N PRO A 45 22.99 -2.15 1.87
CA PRO A 45 23.35 -1.04 2.76
C PRO A 45 22.33 -0.82 3.90
N CYS A 46 21.13 -1.39 3.77
CA CYS A 46 20.07 -1.28 4.78
C CYS A 46 20.05 -2.44 5.78
N GLN A 47 21.02 -3.37 5.70
CA GLN A 47 21.04 -4.59 6.51
C GLN A 47 21.08 -4.31 8.02
N ASP A 48 21.90 -3.34 8.45
CA ASP A 48 22.02 -2.99 9.86
C ASP A 48 20.76 -2.28 10.39
N LEU A 49 20.15 -1.43 9.57
CA LEU A 49 18.89 -0.76 9.89
C LEU A 49 17.76 -1.79 10.04
N PHE A 50 17.69 -2.75 9.11
CA PHE A 50 16.76 -3.86 9.17
C PHE A 50 16.98 -4.69 10.43
N LYS A 51 18.22 -5.02 10.78
CA LYS A 51 18.54 -5.82 11.97
C LYS A 51 18.06 -5.15 13.26
N ARG A 52 18.27 -3.84 13.39
CA ARG A 52 17.80 -3.06 14.56
C ARG A 52 16.28 -3.00 14.63
N TYR A 53 15.63 -2.71 13.51
CA TYR A 53 14.17 -2.69 13.44
C TYR A 53 13.57 -4.07 13.76
N LYS A 54 14.10 -5.12 13.13
CA LYS A 54 13.70 -6.52 13.35
C LYS A 54 13.82 -6.91 14.82
N SER A 55 14.94 -6.59 15.48
CA SER A 55 15.13 -6.90 16.90
C SER A 55 14.06 -6.25 17.78
N CYS A 56 13.73 -4.98 17.52
CA CYS A 56 12.69 -4.27 18.25
C CYS A 56 11.31 -4.94 18.09
N VAL A 57 10.96 -5.30 16.85
CA VAL A 57 9.69 -5.98 16.57
C VAL A 57 9.64 -7.37 17.18
N GLU A 58 10.72 -8.15 17.11
CA GLU A 58 10.79 -9.49 17.72
C GLU A 58 10.64 -9.45 19.24
N GLU A 59 11.16 -8.42 19.90
CA GLU A 59 10.94 -8.21 21.34
C GLU A 59 9.48 -7.87 21.66
N GLY A 60 8.88 -6.94 20.92
CA GLY A 60 7.46 -6.60 21.08
C GLY A 60 6.55 -7.81 20.83
N LEU A 61 6.86 -8.63 19.80
CA LEU A 61 6.10 -9.85 19.48
C LEU A 61 6.11 -10.86 20.63
N LYS A 62 7.27 -11.05 21.27
CA LYS A 62 7.39 -11.96 22.44
C LYS A 62 6.65 -11.44 23.66
N ARG A 63 6.64 -10.12 23.85
CA ARG A 63 6.06 -9.46 25.02
C ARG A 63 4.54 -9.36 24.93
N ASP A 64 4.04 -8.82 23.83
CA ASP A 64 2.64 -8.39 23.72
C ASP A 64 1.78 -9.39 22.97
N LYS A 65 2.39 -10.37 22.27
CA LYS A 65 1.70 -11.39 21.44
C LYS A 65 0.47 -10.85 20.70
N PRO A 66 0.59 -9.75 19.94
CA PRO A 66 -0.57 -9.06 19.35
C PRO A 66 -1.30 -9.89 18.28
N PHE A 67 -0.74 -11.04 17.89
CA PHE A 67 -1.27 -11.98 16.92
C PHE A 67 -1.82 -13.25 17.61
N GLU A 68 -2.66 -13.10 18.63
CA GLU A 68 -3.47 -14.19 19.21
C GLU A 68 -4.37 -14.92 18.19
N ILE A 69 -4.38 -14.49 16.92
CA ILE A 69 -4.99 -15.23 15.80
C ILE A 69 -4.43 -16.66 15.70
N ASP A 70 -3.16 -16.88 16.03
CA ASP A 70 -2.58 -18.24 16.14
C ASP A 70 -3.26 -19.08 17.24
N LEU A 71 -3.80 -18.44 18.29
CA LEU A 71 -4.51 -19.14 19.37
C LEU A 71 -5.88 -19.62 18.92
N GLU A 72 -6.60 -18.84 18.10
CA GLU A 72 -7.91 -19.22 17.56
C GLU A 72 -7.79 -20.30 16.49
N GLU A 73 -6.79 -20.19 15.60
CA GLU A 73 -6.49 -21.20 14.59
C GLU A 73 -6.03 -22.52 15.23
N GLU A 74 -5.16 -22.45 16.25
CA GLU A 74 -4.73 -23.63 17.01
C GLU A 74 -5.88 -24.20 17.86
N ASN A 75 -6.79 -23.36 18.37
CA ASN A 75 -7.99 -23.81 19.05
C ASN A 75 -8.92 -24.57 18.09
N ALA A 76 -9.12 -24.07 16.87
CA ALA A 76 -9.87 -24.77 15.82
C ALA A 76 -9.25 -26.13 15.48
N ARG A 77 -7.91 -26.17 15.34
CA ARG A 77 -7.16 -27.41 15.10
C ARG A 77 -7.34 -28.41 16.23
N HIS A 78 -7.20 -27.98 17.49
CA HIS A 78 -7.41 -28.84 18.65
C HIS A 78 -8.83 -29.37 18.75
N ILE A 79 -9.84 -28.55 18.46
CA ILE A 79 -11.24 -29.01 18.34
C ILE A 79 -11.33 -30.11 17.27
N GLY A 80 -10.74 -29.90 16.09
CA GLY A 80 -10.70 -30.90 15.03
C GLY A 80 -10.08 -32.24 15.46
N ILE A 81 -8.99 -32.21 16.22
CA ILE A 81 -8.34 -33.41 16.77
C ILE A 81 -9.27 -34.12 17.77
N ILE A 82 -9.85 -33.39 18.72
CA ILE A 82 -10.74 -33.95 19.75
C ILE A 82 -11.99 -34.56 19.12
N VAL A 83 -12.56 -33.91 18.11
CA VAL A 83 -13.76 -34.41 17.41
C VAL A 83 -13.42 -35.64 16.57
N SER A 84 -12.23 -35.71 15.98
CA SER A 84 -11.79 -36.87 15.18
C SER A 84 -11.58 -38.14 16.02
N ASP A 85 -11.14 -38.00 17.27
CA ASP A 85 -10.96 -39.11 18.22
C ASP A 85 -11.73 -38.85 19.52
N PHE A 86 -13.05 -38.73 19.38
CA PHE A 86 -13.90 -38.33 20.49
C PHE A 86 -14.09 -39.43 21.54
N SER A 87 -13.96 -39.05 22.82
CA SER A 87 -14.25 -39.89 23.98
C SER A 87 -15.17 -39.16 24.96
N PRO A 88 -16.02 -39.86 25.75
CA PRO A 88 -16.81 -39.21 26.80
C PRO A 88 -15.96 -38.40 27.79
N ARG A 89 -14.68 -38.75 27.97
CA ARG A 89 -13.74 -38.00 28.83
C ARG A 89 -13.31 -36.65 28.23
N SER A 90 -13.42 -36.47 26.91
CA SER A 90 -13.01 -35.24 26.23
C SER A 90 -14.15 -34.24 26.04
N GLN A 91 -15.39 -34.57 26.43
CA GLN A 91 -16.56 -33.69 26.26
C GLN A 91 -16.38 -32.34 26.96
N ASP A 92 -15.93 -32.35 28.22
CA ASP A 92 -15.74 -31.09 28.97
C ASP A 92 -14.64 -30.22 28.35
N ILE A 93 -13.56 -30.86 27.88
CA ILE A 93 -12.45 -30.17 27.20
C ILE A 93 -12.93 -29.58 25.87
N LEU A 94 -13.73 -30.32 25.09
CA LEU A 94 -14.33 -29.86 23.85
C LEU A 94 -15.24 -28.64 24.08
N ASN A 95 -16.12 -28.71 25.09
CA ASN A 95 -17.02 -27.61 25.45
C ASN A 95 -16.21 -26.36 25.85
N GLN A 96 -15.16 -26.52 26.66
CA GLN A 96 -14.28 -25.41 27.01
C GLN A 96 -13.64 -24.78 25.77
N LYS A 97 -13.11 -25.59 24.85
CA LYS A 97 -12.49 -25.11 23.61
C LYS A 97 -13.46 -24.36 22.70
N ILE A 98 -14.69 -24.87 22.57
CA ILE A 98 -15.78 -24.19 21.83
C ILE A 98 -16.12 -22.85 22.49
N HIS A 99 -16.28 -22.81 23.81
CA HIS A 99 -16.56 -21.57 24.52
C HIS A 99 -15.44 -20.53 24.34
N THR A 100 -14.17 -20.96 24.41
CA THR A 100 -13.03 -20.08 24.12
C THR A 100 -13.12 -19.50 22.71
N MET A 101 -13.49 -20.31 21.70
CA MET A 101 -13.63 -19.82 20.32
C MET A 101 -14.79 -18.83 20.18
N ILE A 102 -15.92 -19.08 20.84
CA ILE A 102 -17.07 -18.16 20.85
C ILE A 102 -16.67 -16.82 21.47
N SER A 103 -15.96 -16.84 22.61
CA SER A 103 -15.49 -15.62 23.27
C SER A 103 -14.50 -14.84 22.40
N GLY A 104 -13.55 -15.51 21.74
CA GLY A 104 -12.61 -14.84 20.82
C GLY A 104 -13.32 -14.16 19.65
N LEU A 105 -14.26 -14.87 19.00
CA LEU A 105 -15.08 -14.29 17.91
C LEU A 105 -15.93 -13.09 18.38
N GLN A 106 -16.47 -13.13 19.60
CA GLN A 106 -17.21 -12.01 20.18
C GLN A 106 -16.31 -10.79 20.42
N GLU A 107 -15.10 -11.02 20.92
CA GLU A 107 -14.09 -9.99 21.11
C GLU A 107 -13.68 -9.34 19.79
N LEU A 108 -13.37 -10.14 18.76
CA LEU A 108 -13.08 -9.66 17.41
C LEU A 108 -14.21 -8.78 16.85
N ASN A 109 -15.45 -9.22 17.01
CA ASN A 109 -16.60 -8.44 16.57
C ASN A 109 -16.75 -7.12 17.34
N SER A 110 -16.40 -7.08 18.62
CA SER A 110 -16.41 -5.85 19.42
C SER A 110 -15.36 -4.82 18.96
N LEU A 111 -14.22 -5.32 18.46
CA LEU A 111 -13.11 -4.50 17.95
C LEU A 111 -13.36 -3.94 16.54
N LYS A 112 -14.38 -4.42 15.82
CA LYS A 112 -14.71 -3.98 14.45
C LYS A 112 -14.70 -2.47 14.27
N ASN A 113 -15.28 -1.72 15.22
CA ASN A 113 -15.42 -0.28 15.11
C ASN A 113 -14.10 0.49 15.31
N LYS A 114 -13.09 -0.14 15.91
CA LYS A 114 -11.75 0.43 16.14
C LYS A 114 -11.02 0.75 14.83
N TYR A 115 -11.35 0.06 13.74
CA TYR A 115 -10.71 0.18 12.43
C TYR A 115 -11.68 0.72 11.36
N SER A 116 -12.71 1.48 11.77
CA SER A 116 -13.75 2.00 10.85
C SER A 116 -13.25 3.03 9.84
N ASP A 117 -12.09 3.63 10.10
CA ASP A 117 -11.36 4.55 9.22
C ASP A 117 -10.63 3.84 8.08
N VAL A 118 -10.38 2.53 8.20
CA VAL A 118 -9.67 1.74 7.19
C VAL A 118 -10.67 1.23 6.13
N ARG A 119 -10.48 1.66 4.88
CA ARG A 119 -11.28 1.21 3.73
C ARG A 119 -10.53 0.13 2.97
N VAL A 120 -11.06 -1.10 2.98
CA VAL A 120 -10.49 -2.23 2.23
C VAL A 120 -11.13 -2.29 0.84
N PRO A 121 -10.35 -2.21 -0.25
CA PRO A 121 -10.88 -2.40 -1.61
C PRO A 121 -11.42 -3.81 -1.81
N LEU A 122 -12.57 -3.93 -2.47
CA LEU A 122 -13.22 -5.23 -2.68
C LEU A 122 -12.39 -6.16 -3.58
N GLU A 123 -11.60 -5.62 -4.51
CA GLU A 123 -10.75 -6.45 -5.39
C GLU A 123 -9.63 -7.18 -4.63
N VAL A 124 -9.34 -6.77 -3.39
CA VAL A 124 -8.43 -7.52 -2.51
C VAL A 124 -9.06 -8.84 -2.08
N LEU A 125 -10.39 -8.90 -1.92
CA LEU A 125 -11.10 -10.14 -1.54
C LEU A 125 -10.93 -11.21 -2.62
N ASP A 126 -10.99 -10.83 -3.90
CA ASP A 126 -10.73 -11.77 -5.01
C ASP A 126 -9.33 -12.38 -4.95
N SER A 127 -8.35 -11.62 -4.44
CA SER A 127 -6.99 -12.12 -4.23
C SER A 127 -6.92 -13.08 -3.04
N LEU A 128 -7.63 -12.78 -1.95
CA LEU A 128 -7.69 -13.61 -0.75
C LEU A 128 -8.41 -14.94 -1.00
N ASP A 129 -9.58 -14.90 -1.66
CA ASP A 129 -10.36 -16.09 -2.00
C ASP A 129 -9.58 -17.03 -2.94
N GLY A 130 -8.75 -16.44 -3.80
CA GLY A 130 -7.80 -17.18 -4.65
C GLY A 130 -6.56 -17.70 -3.94
N GLY A 131 -6.42 -17.49 -2.61
CA GLY A 131 -5.25 -17.87 -1.83
C GLY A 131 -3.97 -17.11 -2.21
N LYS A 132 -4.10 -15.95 -2.87
CA LYS A 132 -2.97 -15.13 -3.30
C LYS A 132 -2.60 -14.13 -2.21
N ASN A 133 -1.32 -13.76 -2.16
CA ASN A 133 -0.85 -12.70 -1.29
C ASN A 133 -1.53 -11.35 -1.67
N PRO A 134 -2.22 -10.66 -0.74
CA PRO A 134 -2.85 -9.35 -0.99
C PRO A 134 -1.92 -8.27 -1.53
N GLN A 135 -0.61 -8.37 -1.27
CA GLN A 135 0.38 -7.44 -1.82
C GLN A 135 0.46 -7.49 -3.35
N VAL A 136 0.03 -8.59 -3.97
CA VAL A 136 -0.08 -8.70 -5.44
C VAL A 136 -1.10 -7.69 -5.98
N TYR A 137 -2.21 -7.45 -5.28
CA TYR A 137 -3.17 -6.41 -5.65
C TYR A 137 -2.50 -5.03 -5.60
N THR A 138 -1.79 -4.73 -4.52
CA THR A 138 -1.07 -3.46 -4.37
C THR A 138 -0.06 -3.24 -5.49
N ALA A 139 0.74 -4.25 -5.81
CA ALA A 139 1.72 -4.20 -6.90
C ALA A 139 1.04 -3.95 -8.26
N THR A 140 -0.04 -4.68 -8.56
CA THR A 140 -0.80 -4.54 -9.80
C THR A 140 -1.43 -3.14 -9.92
N CYS A 141 -1.96 -2.60 -8.83
CA CYS A 141 -2.55 -1.26 -8.80
C CYS A 141 -1.50 -0.17 -9.05
N LEU A 142 -0.33 -0.29 -8.45
CA LEU A 142 0.80 0.61 -8.70
C LEU A 142 1.26 0.55 -10.16
N GLU A 143 1.38 -0.65 -10.72
CA GLU A 143 1.77 -0.83 -12.13
C GLU A 143 0.74 -0.20 -13.09
N ARG A 144 -0.56 -0.47 -12.89
CA ARG A 144 -1.63 0.16 -13.69
C ARG A 144 -1.60 1.68 -13.58
N THR A 145 -1.38 2.21 -12.37
CA THR A 145 -1.29 3.66 -12.14
C THR A 145 -0.12 4.26 -12.90
N LEU A 146 1.05 3.60 -12.86
CA LEU A 146 2.25 4.02 -13.57
C LEU A 146 2.02 4.03 -15.09
N LEU A 147 1.46 2.96 -15.64
CA LEU A 147 1.13 2.88 -17.07
C LEU A 147 0.14 3.96 -17.47
N LYS A 148 -0.90 4.19 -16.67
CA LYS A 148 -1.91 5.21 -16.98
C LYS A 148 -1.34 6.62 -16.90
N ASN A 149 -0.46 6.90 -15.94
CA ASN A 149 0.24 8.16 -15.83
C ASN A 149 1.11 8.44 -17.07
N LYS A 150 1.88 7.44 -17.53
CA LYS A 150 2.66 7.52 -18.78
C LYS A 150 1.76 7.78 -20.00
N GLU A 151 0.65 7.05 -20.11
CA GLU A 151 -0.31 7.24 -21.21
C GLU A 151 -0.89 8.66 -21.22
N VAL A 152 -1.34 9.16 -20.07
CA VAL A 152 -1.92 10.51 -19.93
C VAL A 152 -0.88 11.58 -20.24
N ASN A 153 0.35 11.43 -19.75
CA ASN A 153 1.44 12.35 -20.08
C ASN A 153 1.73 12.37 -21.59
N GLY A 154 1.73 11.20 -22.25
CA GLY A 154 1.87 11.12 -23.70
C GLY A 154 0.75 11.85 -24.44
N LYS A 155 -0.50 11.73 -23.97
CA LYS A 155 -1.64 12.48 -24.52
C LYS A 155 -1.48 13.99 -24.33
N ILE A 156 -1.08 14.43 -23.14
CA ILE A 156 -0.82 15.86 -22.85
C ILE A 156 0.23 16.42 -23.82
N GLU A 157 1.32 15.68 -24.04
CA GLU A 157 2.39 16.12 -24.94
C GLU A 157 1.92 16.18 -26.40
N LEU A 158 1.12 15.21 -26.85
CA LEU A 158 0.51 15.25 -28.17
C LEU A 158 -0.41 16.46 -28.34
N TYR A 159 -1.28 16.74 -27.36
CA TYR A 159 -2.15 17.91 -27.39
C TYR A 159 -1.37 19.22 -27.40
N ARG A 160 -0.25 19.31 -26.66
CA ARG A 160 0.65 20.48 -26.70
C ARG A 160 1.25 20.69 -28.09
N LYS A 161 1.73 19.62 -28.73
CA LYS A 161 2.29 19.67 -30.08
C LYS A 161 1.24 20.02 -31.13
N LEU A 162 0.07 19.41 -31.06
CA LEU A 162 -1.06 19.73 -31.94
C LEU A 162 -1.44 21.21 -31.81
N HIS A 163 -1.56 21.70 -30.58
CA HIS A 163 -1.86 23.09 -30.30
C HIS A 163 -0.80 24.04 -30.88
N ALA A 164 0.49 23.73 -30.73
CA ALA A 164 1.56 24.52 -31.33
C ALA A 164 1.48 24.55 -32.86
N LYS A 165 1.19 23.41 -33.50
CA LYS A 165 1.05 23.31 -34.95
C LYS A 165 -0.18 24.04 -35.49
N LEU A 166 -1.31 23.97 -34.79
CA LEU A 166 -2.50 24.75 -35.14
C LEU A 166 -2.23 26.26 -35.03
N LEU A 167 -1.54 26.70 -33.99
CA LEU A 167 -1.17 28.11 -33.82
C LEU A 167 -0.15 28.61 -34.86
N GLU A 168 0.70 27.73 -35.37
CA GLU A 168 1.63 28.02 -36.46
C GLU A 168 0.86 28.23 -37.77
N ALA A 169 0.04 27.24 -38.17
CA ALA A 169 -0.77 27.32 -39.39
C ALA A 169 -1.74 28.50 -39.38
N LEU A 170 -2.41 28.75 -38.25
CA LEU A 170 -3.32 29.90 -38.10
C LEU A 170 -2.57 31.24 -38.21
N GLY A 171 -1.32 31.29 -37.74
CA GLY A 171 -0.49 32.49 -37.85
C GLY A 171 -0.07 32.81 -39.29
N GLU A 172 0.03 31.79 -40.16
CA GLU A 172 0.31 31.96 -41.58
C GLU A 172 -0.93 32.40 -42.36
N GLU A 173 -2.10 31.83 -42.06
CA GLU A 173 -3.34 32.09 -42.80
C GLU A 173 -4.08 33.35 -42.32
N MET A 174 -4.03 33.64 -41.00
CA MET A 174 -4.75 34.74 -40.33
C MET A 174 -3.90 35.38 -39.20
N PRO A 175 -2.92 36.23 -39.57
CA PRO A 175 -1.93 36.74 -38.61
C PRO A 175 -2.50 37.72 -37.57
N ALA A 176 -3.46 38.58 -37.95
CA ALA A 176 -4.01 39.60 -37.05
C ALA A 176 -4.85 38.98 -35.92
N GLU A 177 -5.69 38.02 -36.26
CA GLU A 177 -6.55 37.27 -35.36
C GLU A 177 -5.73 36.37 -34.42
N THR A 178 -4.66 35.77 -34.93
CA THR A 178 -3.75 34.92 -34.13
C THR A 178 -3.00 35.72 -33.07
N ILE A 179 -2.56 36.95 -33.39
CA ILE A 179 -1.92 37.85 -32.41
C ILE A 179 -2.92 38.22 -31.30
N LEU A 180 -4.15 38.57 -31.67
CA LEU A 180 -5.21 38.90 -30.72
C LEU A 180 -5.54 37.71 -29.79
N TYR A 181 -5.62 36.49 -30.35
CA TYR A 181 -5.81 35.26 -29.56
C TYR A 181 -4.70 35.05 -28.52
N ARG A 182 -3.42 35.19 -28.92
CA ARG A 182 -2.28 35.01 -28.01
C ARG A 182 -2.29 36.02 -26.86
N GLN A 183 -2.64 37.28 -27.15
CA GLN A 183 -2.78 38.33 -26.13
C GLN A 183 -3.86 37.98 -25.11
N ASN A 184 -5.06 37.58 -25.58
CA ASN A 184 -6.16 37.19 -24.70
C ASN A 184 -5.85 35.95 -23.86
N ARG A 185 -5.16 34.95 -24.44
CA ARG A 185 -4.78 33.74 -23.71
C ARG A 185 -3.79 34.03 -22.58
N ASN A 186 -2.80 34.89 -22.81
CA ASN A 186 -1.83 35.27 -21.78
C ASN A 186 -2.51 35.95 -20.58
N LEU A 187 -3.57 36.74 -20.82
CA LEU A 187 -4.39 37.35 -19.77
C LEU A 187 -5.21 36.31 -18.97
N ILE A 188 -5.67 35.24 -19.62
CA ILE A 188 -6.41 34.16 -18.94
C ILE A 188 -5.46 33.29 -18.11
N SER A 189 -4.28 32.94 -18.65
CA SER A 189 -3.28 32.15 -17.92
C SER A 189 -2.70 32.86 -16.70
N SER A 190 -2.61 34.20 -16.69
CA SER A 190 -2.23 34.97 -15.50
C SER A 190 -3.34 35.04 -14.44
N ASN A 191 -4.60 34.86 -14.83
CA ASN A 191 -5.75 34.88 -13.90
C ASN A 191 -6.12 33.49 -13.36
N SER A 192 -5.57 32.43 -13.94
CA SER A 192 -5.74 31.04 -13.50
C SER A 192 -4.47 30.55 -12.78
N GLU A 193 -4.18 31.08 -11.60
CA GLU A 193 -3.31 30.35 -10.67
C GLU A 193 -3.96 29.00 -10.33
N PRO A 194 -3.16 27.93 -10.16
CA PRO A 194 -3.68 26.59 -10.00
C PRO A 194 -4.48 26.48 -8.70
N HIS A 195 -5.78 26.23 -8.81
CA HIS A 195 -6.57 25.71 -7.71
C HIS A 195 -5.98 24.34 -7.35
N ASN A 196 -5.13 24.36 -6.33
CA ASN A 196 -4.45 23.17 -5.81
C ASN A 196 -5.52 22.24 -5.23
N PRO A 197 -5.58 20.95 -5.61
CA PRO A 197 -6.36 19.96 -4.89
C PRO A 197 -5.81 19.71 -3.48
#